data_AF-A0A0Q4IDI6-F1
#
_entry.id   AF-A0A0Q4IDI6-F1
#
_cell.length_a   1.000
_cell.length_b   1.000
_cell.length_c   1.000
_cell.angle_alpha   90.00
_cell.angle_beta   90.00
_cell.angle_gamma   90.00
#
_symmetry.space_group_name_H-M   'P 1'
#
loop_
_entity.id
_entity.type
_entity.pdbx_description
1 polymer ?
#
loop_
_entity_poly.entity_id
_entity_poly.type
_entity_poly.pdbx_seq_one_letter_code
_entity_poly.pdbx_strand_id
1 'polypeptide(L)'
;MDLAATDAIRSTLGADVDEGHIAMLLALGHQQAVAATCPGFAIDPRAFSNEFDLIYDDAQGKPRALDSNQKTALERKATFAFGTAFGAQIAIAANDHGAFCQAAAQERTGGKVAHLIWAK
;
A
#
# COMPACT_ATOMS: atom_id res chain seq x y z
N MET A 1 2.89 -13.98 -1.27
CA MET A 1 2.25 -12.99 -0.38
C MET A 1 2.50 -13.46 1.05
N ASP A 2 3.09 -12.63 1.90
CA ASP A 2 3.36 -12.99 3.30
C ASP A 2 2.04 -13.03 4.09
N LEU A 3 1.67 -14.23 4.54
CA LEU A 3 0.44 -14.47 5.28
C LEU A 3 0.46 -13.76 6.64
N ALA A 4 1.62 -13.69 7.31
CA ALA A 4 1.71 -13.11 8.65
C ALA A 4 1.55 -11.57 8.64
N ALA A 5 2.19 -10.88 7.70
CA ALA A 5 2.03 -9.43 7.54
C ALA A 5 0.59 -9.05 7.16
N THR A 6 -0.03 -9.82 6.26
CA THR A 6 -1.41 -9.59 5.84
C THR A 6 -2.39 -9.81 6.99
N ASP A 7 -2.18 -10.86 7.79
CA ASP A 7 -3.01 -11.15 8.95
C ASP A 7 -2.87 -10.09 10.05
N ALA A 8 -1.65 -9.58 10.29
CA ALA A 8 -1.40 -8.48 11.23
C ALA A 8 -2.12 -7.19 10.80
N ILE A 9 -2.13 -6.90 9.49
CA ILE A 9 -2.85 -5.76 8.91
C ILE A 9 -4.36 -5.94 9.12
N ARG A 10 -4.92 -7.11 8.75
CA ARG A 10 -6.35 -7.42 8.93
C ARG A 10 -6.78 -7.35 10.39
N SER A 11 -5.98 -7.88 11.32
CA SER A 11 -6.28 -7.81 12.75
C SER A 11 -6.30 -6.37 13.27
N THR A 12 -5.54 -5.46 12.64
CA THR A 12 -5.45 -4.06 13.06
C THR A 12 -6.54 -3.19 12.45
N LEU A 13 -6.87 -3.43 11.17
CA LEU A 13 -7.71 -2.56 10.35
C LEU A 13 -9.09 -3.13 10.00
N GLY A 14 -9.29 -4.45 10.04
CA GLY A 14 -10.47 -5.11 9.46
C GLY A 14 -11.81 -4.75 10.10
N ALA A 15 -11.81 -4.11 11.27
CA ALA A 15 -13.02 -3.57 11.89
C ALA A 15 -13.34 -2.13 11.45
N ASP A 16 -12.35 -1.38 10.95
CA ASP A 16 -12.47 0.05 10.63
C ASP A 16 -12.55 0.34 9.11
N VAL A 17 -12.12 -0.61 8.28
CA VAL A 17 -12.08 -0.49 6.82
C VAL A 17 -12.40 -1.83 6.15
N ASP A 18 -12.80 -1.79 4.88
CA ASP A 18 -13.03 -2.99 4.07
C ASP A 18 -11.74 -3.58 3.47
N GLU A 19 -11.87 -4.73 2.81
CA GLU A 19 -10.74 -5.40 2.13
C GLU A 19 -10.18 -4.57 0.96
N GLY A 20 -10.94 -3.66 0.38
CA GLY A 20 -10.46 -2.75 -0.68
C GLY A 20 -9.38 -1.81 -0.15
N HIS A 21 -9.62 -1.21 1.01
CA HIS A 21 -8.63 -0.36 1.68
C HIS A 21 -7.41 -1.14 2.16
N ILE A 22 -7.59 -2.38 2.61
CA ILE A 22 -6.47 -3.26 2.99
C ILE A 22 -5.62 -3.58 1.76
N ALA A 23 -6.25 -3.94 0.64
CA ALA A 23 -5.57 -4.20 -0.63
C ALA A 23 -4.82 -2.96 -1.13
N MET A 24 -5.42 -1.78 -1.00
CA MET A 24 -4.78 -0.49 -1.31
C MET A 24 -3.51 -0.28 -0.47
N LEU A 25 -3.57 -0.44 0.86
CA LEU A 25 -2.39 -0.25 1.72
C LEU A 25 -1.28 -1.27 1.44
N LEU A 26 -1.65 -2.52 1.13
CA LEU A 26 -0.70 -3.55 0.69
C LEU A 26 -0.02 -3.16 -0.63
N ALA A 27 -0.79 -2.65 -1.59
CA ALA A 27 -0.27 -2.19 -2.88
C ALA A 27 0.65 -0.97 -2.73
N LEU A 28 0.28 0.00 -1.89
CA LEU A 28 1.14 1.16 -1.57
C LEU A 28 2.45 0.71 -0.92
N GLY A 29 2.39 -0.20 0.06
CA GLY A 29 3.57 -0.75 0.72
C GLY A 29 4.51 -1.48 -0.26
N HIS A 30 3.94 -2.27 -1.18
CA HIS A 30 4.70 -2.92 -2.25
C HIS A 30 5.37 -1.90 -3.19
N GLN A 31 4.62 -0.93 -3.70
CA GLN A 31 5.16 0.06 -4.63
C GLN A 31 6.26 0.93 -3.98
N GLN A 32 6.11 1.24 -2.70
CA GLN A 32 7.16 1.91 -1.91
C GLN A 32 8.42 1.04 -1.77
N ALA A 33 8.27 -0.26 -1.52
CA ALA A 33 9.39 -1.20 -1.44
C ALA A 33 10.13 -1.33 -2.77
N VAL A 34 9.40 -1.38 -3.87
CA VAL A 34 9.97 -1.35 -5.22
C VAL A 34 10.78 -0.07 -5.43
N ALA A 35 10.21 1.10 -5.15
CA ALA A 35 10.93 2.37 -5.32
C ALA A 35 12.17 2.50 -4.41
N ALA A 36 12.14 1.89 -3.23
CA ALA A 36 13.27 1.91 -2.29
C ALA A 36 14.41 0.97 -2.68
N THR A 37 14.14 -0.08 -3.47
CA THR A 37 15.11 -1.16 -3.73
C THR A 37 15.49 -1.30 -5.20
N CYS A 38 14.54 -1.11 -6.13
CA CYS A 38 14.72 -1.37 -7.55
C CYS A 38 15.15 -0.11 -8.31
N PRO A 39 16.25 -0.17 -9.09
CA PRO A 39 16.69 0.96 -9.91
C PRO A 39 15.63 1.39 -10.94
N GLY A 40 15.50 2.70 -11.13
CA GLY A 40 14.59 3.26 -12.14
C GLY A 40 13.12 3.30 -11.72
N PHE A 41 12.83 3.07 -10.43
CA PHE A 41 11.53 3.31 -9.82
C PHE A 41 11.62 4.50 -8.88
N ALA A 42 10.59 5.34 -8.89
CA ALA A 42 10.41 6.44 -7.96
C ALA A 42 8.91 6.60 -7.70
N ILE A 43 8.56 7.07 -6.51
CA ILE A 43 7.16 7.35 -6.16
C ILE A 43 6.79 8.74 -6.66
N ASP A 44 5.65 8.88 -7.32
CA ASP A 44 4.99 10.17 -7.50
C ASP A 44 4.29 10.53 -6.17
N PRO A 45 4.77 11.55 -5.43
CA PRO A 45 4.20 11.90 -4.12
C PRO A 45 2.72 12.28 -4.20
N ARG A 46 2.29 12.87 -5.32
CA ARG A 46 0.89 13.26 -5.51
C ARG A 46 0.02 12.04 -5.74
N ALA A 47 0.49 11.07 -6.53
CA ALA A 47 -0.21 9.81 -6.73
C ALA A 47 -0.31 9.03 -5.42
N PHE A 48 0.77 8.98 -4.63
CA PHE A 48 0.76 8.38 -3.31
C PHE A 48 -0.28 9.02 -2.38
N SER A 49 -0.26 10.35 -2.24
CA SER A 49 -1.21 11.05 -1.37
C SER A 49 -2.65 10.84 -1.81
N ASN A 50 -2.94 10.97 -3.11
CA ASN A 50 -4.29 10.75 -3.64
C ASN A 50 -4.82 9.35 -3.33
N GLU A 51 -3.96 8.34 -3.46
CA GLU A 51 -4.35 6.95 -3.23
C GLU A 51 -4.47 6.67 -1.72
N PHE A 52 -3.52 7.14 -0.90
CA PHE A 52 -3.58 6.94 0.55
C PHE A 52 -4.80 7.62 1.18
N ASP A 53 -5.20 8.80 0.67
CA ASP A 53 -6.36 9.54 1.16
C ASP A 53 -7.70 8.82 0.91
N LEU A 54 -7.75 7.82 0.02
CA LEU A 54 -8.94 6.97 -0.15
C LEU A 54 -9.31 6.21 1.13
N ILE A 55 -8.39 6.10 2.10
CA ILE A 55 -8.70 5.54 3.43
C ILE A 55 -9.85 6.26 4.15
N TYR A 56 -10.10 7.52 3.79
CA TYR A 56 -11.19 8.32 4.34
C TYR A 56 -12.51 8.16 3.61
N ASP A 57 -12.53 7.42 2.49
CA ASP A 57 -13.74 7.15 1.73
C ASP A 57 -14.36 5.80 2.17
N ASP A 58 -15.64 5.62 1.85
CA ASP A 58 -16.35 4.36 2.03
C ASP A 58 -16.19 3.44 0.82
N ALA A 59 -16.75 2.24 0.90
CA ALA A 59 -16.71 1.24 -0.19
C ALA A 59 -17.33 1.74 -1.51
N GLN A 60 -18.09 2.84 -1.49
CA GLN A 60 -18.71 3.47 -2.64
C GLN A 60 -17.92 4.70 -3.14
N GLY A 61 -16.75 4.99 -2.56
CA GLY A 61 -15.91 6.12 -2.91
C GLY A 61 -16.45 7.45 -2.41
N LYS A 62 -17.23 7.46 -1.33
CA LYS A 62 -17.74 8.69 -0.71
C LYS A 62 -17.01 8.98 0.60
N PRO A 63 -16.74 10.26 0.93
CA PRO A 63 -16.12 10.62 2.20
C PRO A 63 -16.92 10.10 3.40
N ARG A 64 -16.22 9.43 4.32
CA ARG A 64 -16.79 8.96 5.59
C ARG A 64 -17.03 10.13 6.52
N ALA A 65 -18.12 10.07 7.29
CA ALA A 65 -18.37 11.00 8.38
C ALA A 65 -17.53 10.60 9.61
N LEU A 66 -16.25 10.99 9.61
CA LEU A 66 -15.31 10.78 10.72
C LEU A 66 -15.09 12.07 11.49
N ASP A 67 -15.12 12.01 12.82
CA ASP A 67 -14.63 13.10 13.66
C ASP A 67 -13.08 13.14 13.69
N SER A 68 -12.52 14.19 14.28
CA SER A 68 -11.05 14.38 14.33
C SER A 68 -10.31 13.26 15.08
N ASN A 69 -10.92 12.68 16.12
CA ASN A 69 -10.33 11.59 16.90
C ASN A 69 -10.36 10.29 16.10
N GLN A 70 -11.47 10.01 15.43
CA GLN A 70 -11.63 8.86 14.54
C GLN A 70 -10.66 8.93 13.37
N LYS A 71 -10.52 10.12 12.75
CA LYS A 71 -9.56 10.35 11.68
C LYS A 71 -8.13 10.07 12.13
N THR A 72 -7.72 10.62 13.27
CA THR A 72 -6.38 10.40 13.84
C THR A 72 -6.14 8.93 14.17
N ALA A 73 -7.14 8.24 14.72
CA ALA A 73 -7.04 6.81 15.03
C ALA A 73 -6.88 5.96 13.77
N LEU A 74 -7.66 6.27 12.73
CA LEU A 74 -7.57 5.60 11.43
C LEU A 74 -6.20 5.84 10.77
N GLU A 75 -5.72 7.09 10.76
CA GLU A 75 -4.39 7.45 10.23
C GLU A 75 -3.28 6.63 10.89
N ARG A 76 -3.31 6.46 12.21
CA ARG A 76 -2.31 5.67 12.94
C ARG A 76 -2.35 4.19 12.55
N LYS A 77 -3.54 3.61 12.45
CA LYS A 77 -3.72 2.22 12.03
C LYS A 77 -3.31 2.00 10.58
N ALA A 78 -3.68 2.92 9.68
CA ALA A 78 -3.29 2.90 8.28
C ALA A 78 -1.77 3.04 8.11
N THR A 79 -1.13 3.93 8.87
CA THR A 79 0.33 4.10 8.89
C THR A 79 1.04 2.83 9.37
N PHE A 80 0.54 2.21 10.43
CA PHE A 80 1.06 0.92 10.90
C PHE A 80 0.94 -0.15 9.80
N ALA A 81 -0.23 -0.31 9.20
CA ALA A 81 -0.47 -1.30 8.16
C ALA A 81 0.40 -1.07 6.92
N PHE A 82 0.53 0.17 6.48
CA PHE A 82 1.44 0.55 5.40
C PHE A 82 2.89 0.20 5.75
N GLY A 83 3.36 0.52 6.95
CA GLY A 83 4.72 0.19 7.41
C GLY A 83 4.97 -1.32 7.47
N THR A 84 4.00 -2.10 7.94
CA THR A 84 4.05 -3.57 7.94
C THR A 84 4.13 -4.13 6.53
N ALA A 85 3.28 -3.65 5.62
CA ALA A 85 3.28 -4.06 4.22
C ALA A 85 4.63 -3.73 3.55
N PHE A 86 5.11 -2.50 3.73
CA PHE A 86 6.40 -2.05 3.23
C PHE A 86 7.55 -2.92 3.75
N GLY A 87 7.63 -3.14 5.06
CA GLY A 87 8.68 -3.95 5.69
C GLY A 87 8.70 -5.40 5.19
N ALA A 88 7.51 -6.01 5.04
CA ALA A 88 7.39 -7.36 4.49
C ALA A 88 7.91 -7.44 3.04
N GLN A 89 7.62 -6.42 2.23
CA GLN A 89 8.08 -6.37 0.84
C GLN A 89 9.58 -6.10 0.73
N ILE A 90 10.15 -5.29 1.62
CA ILE A 90 11.60 -5.14 1.74
C ILE A 90 12.26 -6.48 2.10
N ALA A 91 11.68 -7.25 3.01
CA ALA A 91 12.20 -8.58 3.37
C ALA A 91 12.16 -9.55 2.17
N ILE A 92 11.09 -9.53 1.38
CA ILE A 92 10.99 -10.32 0.13
C ILE A 92 12.06 -9.87 -0.87
N ALA A 93 12.21 -8.56 -1.08
CA ALA A 93 13.21 -7.99 -1.97
C ALA A 93 14.65 -8.31 -1.53
N ALA A 94 14.91 -8.42 -0.22
CA ALA A 94 16.21 -8.82 0.29
C ALA A 94 16.52 -10.31 0.06
N ASN A 95 15.49 -11.17 0.03
CA ASN A 95 15.66 -12.61 -0.20
C ASN A 95 15.96 -12.94 -1.68
N ASP A 96 15.28 -12.29 -2.62
CA ASP A 96 15.56 -12.43 -4.06
C ASP A 96 15.33 -11.10 -4.79
N HIS A 97 16.36 -10.25 -4.74
CA HIS A 97 16.32 -8.90 -5.28
C HIS A 97 16.10 -8.88 -6.81
N GLY A 98 16.76 -9.80 -7.52
CA GLY A 98 16.69 -9.87 -8.97
C GLY A 98 15.29 -10.21 -9.46
N ALA A 99 14.69 -11.27 -8.91
CA ALA A 99 13.33 -11.65 -9.26
C ALA A 99 12.30 -10.58 -8.85
N PHE A 100 12.48 -9.96 -7.67
CA PHE A 100 11.60 -8.90 -7.19
C PHE A 100 11.56 -7.70 -8.15
N CYS A 101 12.72 -7.19 -8.58
CA CYS A 101 12.76 -6.05 -9.49
C CYS A 101 12.34 -6.41 -10.92
N GLN A 102 12.56 -7.64 -11.36
CA GLN A 102 12.05 -8.11 -12.65
C GLN A 102 10.52 -8.15 -12.65
N ALA A 103 9.89 -8.64 -11.56
CA ALA A 103 8.44 -8.65 -11.40
C ALA A 103 7.88 -7.21 -11.42
N ALA A 104 8.48 -6.28 -10.68
CA ALA A 104 8.07 -4.88 -10.69
C ALA A 104 8.14 -4.24 -12.10
N ALA A 105 9.17 -4.56 -12.88
CA ALA A 105 9.28 -4.08 -14.26
C ALA A 105 8.18 -4.64 -15.18
N GLN A 106 7.78 -5.90 -14.97
CA GLN A 106 6.65 -6.52 -15.66
C GLN A 106 5.32 -5.87 -15.25
N GLU A 107 5.13 -5.57 -13.97
CA GLU A 107 3.93 -4.89 -13.48
C GLU A 107 3.77 -3.49 -14.09
N ARG A 108 4.86 -2.71 -14.14
CA ARG A 108 4.88 -1.37 -14.74
C ARG A 108 4.48 -1.38 -16.22
N THR A 109 4.86 -2.43 -16.95
CA THR A 109 4.62 -2.54 -18.41
C THR A 109 3.35 -3.32 -18.75
N GLY A 110 2.79 -4.07 -17.79
CA GLY A 110 1.68 -4.99 -18.00
C GLY A 110 0.30 -4.32 -18.08
N GLY A 111 0.15 -3.04 -17.74
CA GLY A 111 -1.11 -2.29 -17.83
C GLY A 111 -2.27 -2.83 -16.99
N LYS A 112 -2.01 -3.78 -16.08
CA LYS A 112 -3.01 -4.51 -15.29
C LYS A 112 -3.17 -4.00 -13.86
N VAL A 113 -2.29 -3.12 -13.40
CA VAL A 113 -2.34 -2.57 -12.04
C VAL A 113 -3.07 -1.23 -12.11
N ALA A 114 -4.35 -1.22 -11.71
CA ALA A 114 -5.01 0.03 -11.37
C ALA A 114 -4.25 0.63 -10.17
N HIS A 115 -4.10 1.96 -10.11
CA HIS A 115 -3.47 2.67 -8.98
C HIS A 115 -1.94 2.55 -8.87
N LEU A 116 -1.24 2.55 -10.01
CA LEU A 116 0.22 2.75 -10.00
C LEU A 116 0.56 4.17 -9.53
N ILE A 117 1.40 4.24 -8.51
CA ILE A 117 1.90 5.48 -7.91
C ILE A 117 3.37 5.74 -8.26
N TRP A 118 3.96 4.95 -9.16
CA TRP A 118 5.30 5.23 -9.67
C TRP A 118 5.28 6.44 -10.60
N ALA A 119 6.32 7.27 -10.52
CA ALA A 119 6.57 8.34 -11.47
C ALA A 119 6.70 7.76 -12.89
N LYS A 120 6.10 8.45 -13.87
CA LYS A 120 6.18 8.09 -15.29
C LYS A 120 7.57 8.36 -15.86
#